data_AF-A0A9X1R3V8-F1
#
_entry.id   AF-A0A9X1R3V8-F1
#
_cell.length_a   1.000
_cell.length_b   1.000
_cell.length_c   1.000
_cell.angle_alpha   90.00
_cell.angle_beta   90.00
_cell.angle_gamma   90.00
#
_symmetry.space_group_name_H-M   'P 1'
#
loop_
_entity.id
_entity.type
_entity.pdbx_description
1 polymer ?
#
loop_
_entity_poly.entity_id
_entity_poly.type
_entity_poly.pdbx_seq_one_letter_code
_entity_poly.pdbx_strand_id
1 'polypeptide(L)'
;MSKFGLVGKNISYSFSRTYFTEKFEKENLNHTYENFDIPSINDFSKVISETSNLSGLSVTIPYKEEVIPFLNELDEEAKIIGAVNTIKVSDSKMIKGFNTDHYGFQKSLEAFLPIQKKTALILGTGGASKAIAYALKKLEFDFKFVSRKKTSSNLSYDELDEHIIQNYYLIINCTPLGTFPNITECPSIPYEFLSEKHLLFDLIYNPAETEFLKRGKHQGARISNGLKMLEFQAEKAWAIWNS
;
A
#
# COMPACT_ATOMS: atom_id res chain seq x y z
N MET A 1 -28.35 -7.21 2.24
CA MET A 1 -27.25 -7.14 1.26
C MET A 1 -26.42 -5.91 1.60
N SER A 2 -25.24 -6.10 2.16
CA SER A 2 -24.29 -5.01 2.41
C SER A 2 -23.55 -4.62 1.14
N LYS A 3 -23.28 -3.33 1.02
CA LYS A 3 -22.49 -2.75 -0.07
C LYS A 3 -21.12 -2.33 0.47
N PHE A 4 -20.10 -2.65 -0.31
CA PHE A 4 -18.72 -2.28 -0.10
C PHE A 4 -18.20 -1.51 -1.31
N GLY A 5 -17.03 -0.88 -1.19
CA GLY A 5 -16.40 -0.31 -2.36
C GLY A 5 -15.03 0.27 -2.15
N LEU A 6 -14.48 0.85 -3.20
CA LEU A 6 -13.18 1.53 -3.23
C LEU A 6 -13.38 3.01 -3.55
N VAL A 7 -12.92 3.90 -2.67
CA VAL A 7 -12.83 5.34 -2.92
C VAL A 7 -11.44 5.70 -3.42
N GLY A 8 -11.36 6.48 -4.50
CA GLY A 8 -10.12 6.92 -5.10
C GLY A 8 -10.38 7.85 -6.28
N LYS A 9 -9.31 8.23 -6.98
CA LYS A 9 -9.39 9.04 -8.20
C LYS A 9 -8.71 8.31 -9.36
N ASN A 10 -9.37 8.27 -10.52
CA ASN A 10 -8.92 7.55 -11.72
C ASN A 10 -8.73 6.04 -11.45
N ILE A 11 -9.74 5.41 -10.86
CA ILE A 11 -9.72 4.02 -10.36
C ILE A 11 -10.66 3.10 -11.15
N SER A 12 -10.91 3.40 -12.43
CA SER A 12 -11.72 2.56 -13.32
C SER A 12 -11.21 1.12 -13.38
N TYR A 13 -9.89 0.96 -13.33
CA TYR A 13 -9.19 -0.30 -13.07
C TYR A 13 -8.96 -0.46 -11.56
N SER A 14 -9.45 -1.56 -10.97
CA SER A 14 -9.35 -1.82 -9.53
C SER A 14 -9.20 -3.31 -9.26
N PHE A 15 -8.06 -3.68 -8.67
CA PHE A 15 -7.85 -5.02 -8.12
C PHE A 15 -8.94 -5.35 -7.09
N SER A 16 -9.18 -4.46 -6.12
CA SER A 16 -10.12 -4.72 -5.02
C SER A 16 -11.54 -5.02 -5.52
N ARG A 17 -12.01 -4.30 -6.55
CA ARG A 17 -13.33 -4.60 -7.15
C ARG A 17 -13.40 -6.01 -7.68
N THR A 18 -12.40 -6.41 -8.46
CA THR A 18 -12.33 -7.76 -9.05
C THR A 18 -12.23 -8.81 -7.95
N TYR A 19 -11.29 -8.63 -7.02
CA TYR A 19 -11.03 -9.53 -5.90
C TYR A 19 -12.27 -9.79 -5.05
N PHE A 20 -12.97 -8.74 -4.61
CA PHE A 20 -14.16 -8.89 -3.76
C PHE A 20 -15.36 -9.42 -4.52
N THR A 21 -15.52 -9.07 -5.81
CA THR A 21 -16.59 -9.65 -6.63
C THR A 21 -16.42 -11.16 -6.74
N GLU A 22 -15.22 -11.62 -7.12
CA GLU A 22 -14.90 -13.05 -7.21
C GLU A 22 -15.04 -13.76 -5.86
N LYS A 23 -14.58 -13.13 -4.76
CA LYS A 23 -14.71 -13.68 -3.41
C LYS A 23 -16.18 -13.87 -3.03
N PHE A 24 -17.01 -12.87 -3.22
CA PHE A 24 -18.42 -12.92 -2.86
C PHE A 24 -19.18 -13.97 -3.66
N GLU A 25 -18.90 -14.08 -4.97
CA GLU A 25 -19.44 -15.14 -5.82
C GLU A 25 -19.00 -16.53 -5.34
N LYS A 26 -17.70 -16.73 -5.13
CA LYS A 26 -17.13 -18.03 -4.71
C LYS A 26 -17.64 -18.49 -3.34
N GLU A 27 -17.82 -17.56 -2.41
CA GLU A 27 -18.26 -17.85 -1.03
C GLU A 27 -19.79 -17.79 -0.87
N ASN A 28 -20.55 -17.58 -1.96
CA ASN A 28 -22.02 -17.41 -1.96
C ASN A 28 -22.51 -16.31 -1.00
N LEU A 29 -21.78 -15.20 -0.95
CA LEU A 29 -22.09 -14.05 -0.09
C LEU A 29 -22.90 -13.02 -0.88
N ASN A 30 -24.06 -12.62 -0.35
CA ASN A 30 -24.94 -11.65 -1.00
C ASN A 30 -24.51 -10.20 -0.69
N HIS A 31 -23.37 -9.80 -1.27
CA HIS A 31 -22.74 -8.49 -1.14
C HIS A 31 -22.27 -7.95 -2.49
N THR A 32 -22.06 -6.63 -2.58
CA THR A 32 -21.49 -5.98 -3.77
C THR A 32 -20.26 -5.17 -3.41
N TYR A 33 -19.32 -5.05 -4.35
CA TYR A 33 -18.17 -4.16 -4.24
C TYR A 33 -18.08 -3.25 -5.48
N GLU A 34 -18.14 -1.94 -5.30
CA GLU A 34 -18.10 -0.98 -6.42
C GLU A 34 -16.99 0.07 -6.28
N ASN A 35 -16.64 0.73 -7.39
CA ASN A 35 -15.68 1.84 -7.34
C ASN A 35 -16.43 3.17 -7.24
N PHE A 36 -16.02 3.98 -6.28
CA PHE A 36 -16.42 5.37 -6.11
C PHE A 36 -15.27 6.26 -6.59
N ASP A 37 -15.21 6.48 -7.90
CA ASP A 37 -14.22 7.36 -8.53
C ASP A 37 -14.65 8.81 -8.35
N ILE A 38 -14.11 9.46 -7.32
CA ILE A 38 -14.47 10.84 -6.96
C ILE A 38 -13.36 11.80 -7.42
N PRO A 39 -13.69 12.96 -8.02
CA PRO A 39 -12.70 13.91 -8.50
C PRO A 39 -12.01 14.68 -7.36
N SER A 40 -12.70 14.81 -6.22
CA SER A 40 -12.28 15.55 -5.02
C SER A 40 -12.68 14.79 -3.75
N ILE A 41 -11.84 14.89 -2.71
CA ILE A 41 -12.15 14.29 -1.40
C ILE A 41 -13.43 14.86 -0.77
N ASN A 42 -13.81 16.09 -1.10
CA ASN A 42 -15.03 16.71 -0.59
C ASN A 42 -16.31 15.98 -1.03
N ASP A 43 -16.24 15.17 -2.10
CA ASP A 43 -17.36 14.34 -2.54
C ASP A 43 -17.52 13.05 -1.71
N PHE A 44 -16.56 12.74 -0.82
CA PHE A 44 -16.65 11.58 0.07
C PHE A 44 -17.89 11.59 0.97
N SER A 45 -18.29 12.77 1.48
CA SER A 45 -19.51 12.89 2.27
C SER A 45 -20.77 12.45 1.50
N LYS A 46 -20.82 12.69 0.18
CA LYS A 46 -21.92 12.23 -0.68
C LYS A 46 -21.91 10.72 -0.82
N VAL A 47 -20.73 10.11 -1.01
CA VAL A 47 -20.58 8.65 -1.05
C VAL A 47 -21.19 8.03 0.20
N ILE A 48 -20.91 8.58 1.38
CA ILE A 48 -21.47 8.10 2.64
C ILE A 48 -22.98 8.33 2.74
N SER A 49 -23.48 9.52 2.37
CA SER A 49 -24.88 9.88 2.59
C SER A 49 -25.84 9.28 1.56
N GLU A 50 -25.40 9.09 0.32
CA GLU A 50 -26.24 8.69 -0.82
C GLU A 50 -26.17 7.18 -1.08
N THR A 51 -25.17 6.49 -0.55
CA THR A 51 -25.02 5.04 -0.75
C THR A 51 -25.80 4.25 0.29
N SER A 52 -26.95 3.71 -0.11
CA SER A 52 -27.75 2.81 0.72
C SER A 52 -27.00 1.52 1.06
N ASN A 53 -27.18 1.02 2.30
CA ASN A 53 -26.60 -0.24 2.79
C ASN A 53 -25.06 -0.31 2.73
N LEU A 54 -24.37 0.84 2.75
CA LEU A 54 -22.91 0.89 2.79
C LEU A 54 -22.39 0.39 4.15
N SER A 55 -21.55 -0.64 4.14
CA SER A 55 -20.96 -1.23 5.35
C SER A 55 -19.45 -1.06 5.45
N GLY A 56 -18.76 -0.79 4.33
CA GLY A 56 -17.32 -0.57 4.35
C GLY A 56 -16.77 -0.02 3.06
N LEU A 57 -15.66 0.70 3.16
CA LEU A 57 -14.94 1.26 2.02
C LEU A 57 -13.45 0.97 2.16
N SER A 58 -12.79 0.56 1.09
CA SER A 58 -11.35 0.77 0.94
C SER A 58 -11.11 2.19 0.44
N VAL A 59 -9.95 2.76 0.77
CA VAL A 59 -9.51 4.08 0.29
C VAL A 59 -8.14 3.94 -0.36
N THR A 60 -7.98 4.50 -1.56
CA THR A 60 -6.71 4.50 -2.29
C THR A 60 -6.28 5.91 -2.66
N ILE A 61 -5.23 6.01 -3.47
CA ILE A 61 -4.68 7.27 -3.93
C ILE A 61 -5.75 8.18 -4.57
N PRO A 62 -5.67 9.50 -4.36
CA PRO A 62 -4.75 10.21 -3.47
C PRO A 62 -5.26 10.34 -2.02
N TYR A 63 -6.39 9.73 -1.68
CA TYR A 63 -7.23 10.14 -0.54
C TYR A 63 -6.92 9.50 0.82
N LYS A 64 -5.92 8.62 0.93
CA LYS A 64 -5.63 7.89 2.17
C LYS A 64 -5.39 8.81 3.39
N GLU A 65 -4.84 9.99 3.17
CA GLU A 65 -4.63 10.98 4.25
C GLU A 65 -5.79 11.97 4.32
N GLU A 66 -6.27 12.43 3.16
CA GLU A 66 -7.30 13.45 3.05
C GLU A 66 -8.67 13.00 3.56
N VAL A 67 -8.93 11.69 3.63
CA VAL A 67 -10.19 11.14 4.15
C VAL A 67 -10.32 11.27 5.67
N ILE A 68 -9.20 11.39 6.41
CA ILE A 68 -9.18 11.35 7.88
C ILE A 68 -10.13 12.37 8.53
N PRO A 69 -10.19 13.64 8.10
CA PRO A 69 -11.10 14.64 8.70
C PRO A 69 -12.59 14.32 8.56
N PHE A 70 -12.96 13.38 7.69
CA PHE A 70 -14.35 12.97 7.47
C PHE A 70 -14.78 11.79 8.36
N LEU A 71 -13.87 11.22 9.16
CA LEU A 71 -14.10 10.04 9.97
C LEU A 71 -14.42 10.42 11.42
N ASN A 72 -15.29 9.64 12.06
CA ASN A 72 -15.64 9.86 13.46
C ASN A 72 -14.55 9.33 14.41
N GLU A 73 -13.89 8.24 14.02
CA GLU A 73 -12.87 7.59 14.83
C GLU A 73 -11.79 6.98 13.93
N LEU A 74 -10.59 6.84 14.47
CA LEU A 74 -9.50 6.08 13.88
C LEU A 74 -9.10 4.95 14.83
N ASP A 75 -8.69 3.81 14.29
CA ASP A 75 -7.94 2.81 15.06
C ASP A 75 -6.55 3.34 15.45
N GLU A 76 -5.96 2.77 16.50
CA GLU A 76 -4.65 3.23 17.02
C GLU A 76 -3.51 3.11 16.00
N GLU A 77 -3.50 2.05 15.18
CA GLU A 77 -2.50 1.88 14.13
C GLU A 77 -2.67 2.94 13.04
N ALA A 78 -3.90 3.20 12.56
CA ALA A 78 -4.18 4.28 11.60
C ALA A 78 -3.85 5.69 12.15
N LYS A 79 -4.09 5.97 13.45
CA LYS A 79 -3.70 7.23 14.08
C LYS A 79 -2.19 7.47 13.99
N ILE A 80 -1.40 6.44 14.32
CA ILE A 80 0.07 6.52 14.30
C ILE A 80 0.57 6.63 12.85
N ILE A 81 -0.01 5.86 11.93
CA ILE A 81 0.38 5.87 10.51
C ILE A 81 0.01 7.22 9.86
N GLY A 82 -1.09 7.84 10.27
CA GLY A 82 -1.59 9.07 9.65
C GLY A 82 -2.12 8.85 8.23
N ALA A 83 -2.63 7.64 7.94
CA ALA A 83 -3.27 7.30 6.67
C ALA A 83 -4.28 6.16 6.88
N VAL A 84 -5.42 6.23 6.18
CA VAL A 84 -6.52 5.26 6.20
C VAL A 84 -6.69 4.65 4.82
N ASN A 85 -6.71 3.32 4.74
CA ASN A 85 -7.03 2.58 3.51
C ASN A 85 -8.29 1.72 3.66
N THR A 86 -8.87 1.64 4.85
CA THR A 86 -10.03 0.80 5.17
C THR A 86 -10.95 1.56 6.11
N ILE A 87 -12.24 1.59 5.82
CA ILE A 87 -13.27 2.29 6.59
C ILE A 87 -14.38 1.30 6.87
N LYS A 88 -14.83 1.25 8.12
CA LYS A 88 -16.04 0.53 8.53
C LYS A 88 -17.16 1.53 8.79
N VAL A 89 -18.35 1.25 8.24
CA VAL A 89 -19.56 2.04 8.46
C VAL A 89 -20.52 1.21 9.29
N SER A 90 -20.88 1.67 10.48
CA SER A 90 -21.86 1.01 11.34
C SER A 90 -23.30 1.34 10.93
N ASP A 91 -24.26 0.57 11.45
CA ASP A 91 -25.69 0.86 11.29
C ASP A 91 -26.10 2.23 11.86
N SER A 92 -25.40 2.70 12.90
CA SER A 92 -25.55 4.04 13.47
C SER A 92 -24.88 5.15 12.66
N LYS A 93 -24.37 4.84 11.47
CA LYS A 93 -23.58 5.72 10.59
C LYS A 93 -22.28 6.24 11.24
N MET A 94 -21.75 5.55 12.25
CA MET A 94 -20.41 5.81 12.74
C MET A 94 -19.39 5.28 11.72
N ILE A 95 -18.43 6.12 11.38
CA ILE A 95 -17.43 5.85 10.35
C ILE A 95 -16.07 5.77 11.02
N LYS A 96 -15.50 4.57 11.07
CA LYS A 96 -14.20 4.31 11.69
C LYS A 96 -13.15 3.97 10.64
N GLY A 97 -12.02 4.68 10.68
CA GLY A 97 -10.88 4.47 9.81
C GLY A 97 -9.87 3.47 10.38
N PHE A 98 -9.31 2.68 9.48
CA PHE A 98 -8.28 1.68 9.73
C PHE A 98 -7.19 1.75 8.66
N ASN A 99 -6.03 1.21 8.98
CA ASN A 99 -4.98 0.92 7.99
C ASN A 99 -4.72 -0.59 7.95
N THR A 100 -4.82 -1.22 6.78
CA THR A 100 -4.54 -2.65 6.57
C THR A 100 -3.32 -2.88 5.68
N ASP A 101 -2.76 -1.82 5.08
CA ASP A 101 -1.55 -1.91 4.26
C ASP A 101 -0.36 -2.42 5.10
N HIS A 102 -0.21 -1.92 6.33
CA HIS A 102 0.88 -2.35 7.21
C HIS A 102 0.81 -3.86 7.53
N TYR A 103 -0.41 -4.38 7.72
CA TYR A 103 -0.66 -5.80 7.92
C TYR A 103 -0.33 -6.61 6.66
N GLY A 104 -0.83 -6.15 5.50
CA GLY A 104 -0.58 -6.81 4.22
C GLY A 104 0.91 -6.91 3.90
N PHE A 105 1.66 -5.83 4.14
CA PHE A 105 3.10 -5.83 3.95
C PHE A 105 3.81 -6.78 4.92
N GLN A 106 3.52 -6.69 6.21
CA GLN A 106 4.11 -7.58 7.22
C GLN A 106 3.89 -9.05 6.85
N LYS A 107 2.67 -9.42 6.47
CA LYS A 107 2.33 -10.79 6.04
C LYS A 107 3.06 -11.20 4.77
N SER A 108 3.18 -10.33 3.79
CA SER A 108 3.93 -10.62 2.56
C SER A 108 5.42 -10.85 2.82
N LEU A 109 6.01 -10.18 3.81
CA LEU A 109 7.42 -10.31 4.15
C LEU A 109 7.75 -11.65 4.82
N GLU A 110 6.75 -12.34 5.40
CA GLU A 110 6.94 -13.67 6.03
C GLU A 110 7.49 -14.72 5.04
N ALA A 111 7.19 -14.59 3.75
CA ALA A 111 7.70 -15.47 2.70
C ALA A 111 9.23 -15.39 2.49
N PHE A 112 9.88 -14.37 3.08
CA PHE A 112 11.32 -14.13 2.94
C PHE A 112 12.11 -14.45 4.21
N LEU A 113 11.46 -14.98 5.24
CA LEU A 113 12.11 -15.38 6.49
C LEU A 113 13.06 -16.58 6.28
N PRO A 114 14.21 -16.62 7.00
CA PRO A 114 14.70 -15.59 7.91
C PRO A 114 15.25 -14.35 7.15
N ILE A 115 14.96 -13.15 7.67
CA ILE A 115 15.53 -11.90 7.15
C ILE A 115 17.01 -11.84 7.54
N GLN A 116 17.90 -11.68 6.56
CA GLN A 116 19.35 -11.66 6.79
C GLN A 116 19.81 -10.42 7.58
N LYS A 117 19.27 -9.24 7.26
CA LYS A 117 19.57 -7.97 7.95
C LYS A 117 18.33 -7.10 7.99
N LYS A 118 18.05 -6.50 9.15
CA LYS A 118 16.90 -5.62 9.37
C LYS A 118 17.21 -4.15 9.00
N THR A 119 17.67 -3.92 7.77
CA THR A 119 17.88 -2.58 7.22
C THR A 119 17.04 -2.38 5.96
N ALA A 120 16.29 -1.27 5.88
CA ALA A 120 15.45 -0.97 4.71
C ALA A 120 15.57 0.45 4.13
N LEU A 121 15.49 0.57 2.81
CA LEU A 121 15.23 1.84 2.10
C LEU A 121 13.77 1.86 1.64
N ILE A 122 13.06 2.95 1.95
CA ILE A 122 11.69 3.18 1.49
C ILE A 122 11.72 4.28 0.43
N LEU A 123 11.47 3.92 -0.83
CA LEU A 123 11.51 4.85 -1.96
C LEU A 123 10.14 5.52 -2.11
N GLY A 124 10.03 6.80 -1.75
CA GLY A 124 8.78 7.56 -1.73
C GLY A 124 8.26 7.87 -0.32
N THR A 125 7.40 8.90 -0.22
CA THR A 125 6.95 9.49 1.06
C THR A 125 5.44 9.69 1.14
N GLY A 126 4.64 8.92 0.38
CA GLY A 126 3.17 8.98 0.38
C GLY A 126 2.51 8.08 1.43
N GLY A 127 1.17 8.04 1.47
CA GLY A 127 0.42 7.28 2.48
C GLY A 127 0.80 5.79 2.61
N ALA A 128 1.08 5.11 1.49
CA ALA A 128 1.54 3.71 1.52
C ALA A 128 2.89 3.57 2.25
N SER A 129 3.85 4.46 1.96
CA SER A 129 5.18 4.46 2.62
C SER A 129 5.10 4.64 4.13
N LYS A 130 4.10 5.38 4.65
CA LYS A 130 3.86 5.53 6.09
C LYS A 130 3.44 4.21 6.74
N ALA A 131 2.56 3.45 6.08
CA ALA A 131 2.16 2.12 6.52
C ALA A 131 3.33 1.11 6.48
N ILE A 132 4.17 1.17 5.43
CA ILE A 132 5.40 0.37 5.34
C ILE A 132 6.37 0.72 6.48
N ALA A 133 6.62 2.01 6.73
CA ALA A 133 7.48 2.47 7.81
C ALA A 133 6.98 2.02 9.18
N TYR A 134 5.67 2.06 9.41
CA TYR A 134 5.06 1.54 10.63
C TYR A 134 5.30 0.03 10.80
N ALA A 135 5.07 -0.75 9.74
CA ALA A 135 5.32 -2.19 9.76
C ALA A 135 6.80 -2.52 10.00
N LEU A 136 7.71 -1.82 9.33
CA LEU A 136 9.16 -1.96 9.51
C LEU A 136 9.59 -1.63 10.94
N LYS A 137 9.04 -0.56 11.53
CA LYS A 137 9.30 -0.21 12.93
C LYS A 137 8.84 -1.32 13.89
N LYS A 138 7.65 -1.88 13.67
CA LYS A 138 7.11 -3.01 14.46
C LYS A 138 7.95 -4.27 14.33
N LEU A 139 8.61 -4.45 13.18
CA LEU A 139 9.54 -5.53 12.90
C LEU A 139 10.99 -5.21 13.30
N GLU A 140 11.24 -4.04 13.92
CA GLU A 140 12.55 -3.57 14.38
C GLU A 140 13.59 -3.41 13.25
N PHE A 141 13.14 -2.96 12.07
CA PHE A 141 14.05 -2.52 11.01
C PHE A 141 14.57 -1.11 11.30
N ASP A 142 15.87 -0.90 11.07
CA ASP A 142 16.42 0.42 10.81
C ASP A 142 16.12 0.79 9.36
N PHE A 143 15.54 1.96 9.12
CA PHE A 143 15.15 2.36 7.77
C PHE A 143 15.33 3.84 7.51
N LYS A 144 15.49 4.16 6.22
CA LYS A 144 15.50 5.54 5.72
C LYS A 144 14.50 5.69 4.58
N PHE A 145 13.81 6.82 4.59
CA PHE A 145 13.08 7.27 3.42
C PHE A 145 14.07 7.80 2.37
N VAL A 146 13.73 7.59 1.11
CA VAL A 146 14.37 8.19 -0.05
C VAL A 146 13.33 8.99 -0.81
N SER A 147 13.65 10.24 -1.15
CA SER A 147 12.73 11.09 -1.93
C SER A 147 13.49 12.03 -2.86
N ARG A 148 12.79 12.68 -3.79
CA ARG A 148 13.43 13.64 -4.72
C ARG A 148 13.95 14.89 -4.02
N LYS A 149 13.31 15.31 -2.93
CA LYS A 149 13.70 16.51 -2.17
C LYS A 149 14.30 16.08 -0.85
N LYS A 150 15.56 16.45 -0.62
CA LYS A 150 16.21 16.21 0.67
C LYS A 150 15.51 17.00 1.79
N THR A 151 15.32 16.34 2.92
CA THR A 151 14.91 16.92 4.20
C THR A 151 15.84 16.40 5.29
N SER A 152 15.62 16.79 6.55
CA SER A 152 16.40 16.30 7.68
C SER A 152 16.17 14.81 7.99
N SER A 153 15.09 14.19 7.48
CA SER A 153 14.67 12.83 7.85
C SER A 153 14.74 11.82 6.71
N ASN A 154 15.21 12.20 5.52
CA ASN A 154 15.32 11.33 4.35
C ASN A 154 16.63 11.55 3.58
N LEU A 155 17.00 10.54 2.80
CA LEU A 155 18.01 10.66 1.76
C LEU A 155 17.37 11.19 0.48
N SER A 156 18.16 11.88 -0.33
CA SER A 156 17.84 12.10 -1.75
C SER A 156 18.32 10.94 -2.61
N TYR A 157 17.77 10.80 -3.82
CA TYR A 157 18.21 9.76 -4.76
C TYR A 157 19.68 9.93 -5.16
N ASP A 158 20.16 11.17 -5.28
CA ASP A 158 21.55 11.50 -5.66
C ASP A 158 22.57 11.17 -4.55
N GLU A 159 22.10 10.94 -3.32
CA GLU A 159 22.95 10.52 -2.20
C GLU A 159 23.16 9.01 -2.16
N LEU A 160 22.40 8.23 -2.93
CA LEU A 160 22.55 6.78 -2.93
C LEU A 160 23.82 6.39 -3.68
N ASP A 161 24.84 5.98 -2.93
CA ASP A 161 26.09 5.44 -3.44
C ASP A 161 26.23 3.93 -3.13
N GLU A 162 27.38 3.36 -3.50
CA GLU A 162 27.71 1.96 -3.22
C GLU A 162 27.61 1.63 -1.72
N HIS A 163 28.15 2.51 -0.87
CA HIS A 163 28.19 2.28 0.57
C HIS A 163 26.78 2.24 1.17
N ILE A 164 25.89 3.12 0.73
CA ILE A 164 24.51 3.11 1.16
C ILE A 164 23.83 1.84 0.65
N ILE A 165 23.83 1.56 -0.65
CA ILE A 165 23.10 0.39 -1.19
C ILE A 165 23.52 -0.90 -0.50
N GLN A 166 24.83 -1.17 -0.39
CA GLN A 166 25.33 -2.40 0.24
C GLN A 166 24.98 -2.53 1.73
N ASN A 167 24.64 -1.43 2.40
CA ASN A 167 24.24 -1.45 3.81
C ASN A 167 22.75 -1.79 4.03
N TYR A 168 21.90 -1.67 3.01
CA TYR A 168 20.46 -1.89 3.10
C TYR A 168 20.05 -3.19 2.42
N TYR A 169 19.58 -4.15 3.21
CA TYR A 169 19.11 -5.43 2.69
C TYR A 169 17.83 -5.31 1.88
N LEU A 170 16.84 -4.59 2.42
CA LEU A 170 15.51 -4.45 1.83
C LEU A 170 15.36 -3.09 1.14
N ILE A 171 14.95 -3.05 -0.11
CA ILE A 171 14.68 -1.80 -0.84
C ILE A 171 13.25 -1.87 -1.37
N ILE A 172 12.42 -0.91 -0.97
CA ILE A 172 10.98 -0.95 -1.17
C ILE A 172 10.54 0.21 -2.07
N ASN A 173 10.00 -0.10 -3.25
CA ASN A 173 9.38 0.92 -4.11
C ASN A 173 7.96 1.24 -3.63
N CYS A 174 7.78 2.42 -3.04
CA CYS A 174 6.49 2.99 -2.67
C CYS A 174 6.07 4.15 -3.59
N THR A 175 6.77 4.33 -4.73
CA THR A 175 6.44 5.35 -5.74
C THR A 175 5.46 4.78 -6.77
N PRO A 176 4.74 5.62 -7.52
CA PRO A 176 3.90 5.15 -8.64
C PRO A 176 4.71 4.80 -9.91
N LEU A 177 6.03 4.93 -9.91
CA LEU A 177 6.89 4.68 -11.09
C LEU A 177 6.86 3.19 -11.46
N GLY A 178 6.65 2.90 -12.74
CA GLY A 178 6.56 1.53 -13.26
C GLY A 178 5.13 1.02 -13.47
N THR A 179 4.13 1.89 -13.30
CA THR A 179 2.72 1.61 -13.62
C THR A 179 2.34 2.06 -15.03
N PHE A 180 1.25 1.53 -15.60
CA PHE A 180 0.72 2.00 -16.88
C PHE A 180 0.34 3.49 -16.82
N PRO A 181 0.64 4.30 -17.86
CA PRO A 181 1.25 3.92 -19.15
C PRO A 181 2.78 3.82 -19.14
N ASN A 182 3.44 4.34 -18.10
CA ASN A 182 4.89 4.48 -18.04
C ASN A 182 5.58 3.28 -17.38
N ILE A 183 5.35 2.07 -17.91
CA ILE A 183 5.84 0.82 -17.32
C ILE A 183 7.36 0.66 -17.32
N THR A 184 8.08 1.49 -18.08
CA THR A 184 9.55 1.51 -18.17
C THR A 184 10.19 2.48 -17.18
N GLU A 185 9.40 3.29 -16.47
CA GLU A 185 9.91 4.14 -15.40
C GLU A 185 10.22 3.31 -14.15
N CYS A 186 11.26 3.69 -13.42
CA CYS A 186 11.63 3.07 -12.15
C CYS A 186 12.34 4.09 -11.25
N PRO A 187 12.42 3.84 -9.94
CA PRO A 187 13.26 4.65 -9.05
C PRO A 187 14.72 4.67 -9.51
N SER A 188 15.35 5.84 -9.44
CA SER A 188 16.74 6.05 -9.86
C SER A 188 17.69 5.71 -8.72
N ILE A 189 17.94 4.42 -8.49
CA ILE A 189 18.95 3.92 -7.55
C ILE A 189 20.15 3.36 -8.34
N PRO A 190 21.36 3.28 -7.76
CA PRO A 190 22.51 2.70 -8.45
C PRO A 190 22.41 1.17 -8.45
N TYR A 191 21.68 0.63 -9.43
CA TYR A 191 21.39 -0.79 -9.57
C TYR A 191 22.66 -1.64 -9.67
N GLU A 192 23.74 -1.11 -10.23
CA GLU A 192 25.05 -1.76 -10.35
C GLU A 192 25.66 -2.21 -9.01
N PHE A 193 25.20 -1.66 -7.88
CA PHE A 193 25.65 -2.07 -6.54
C PHE A 193 24.73 -3.09 -5.86
N LEU A 194 23.66 -3.52 -6.55
CA LEU A 194 22.80 -4.62 -6.09
C LEU A 194 23.49 -5.98 -6.29
N SER A 195 23.00 -6.97 -5.54
CA SER A 195 23.53 -8.34 -5.52
C SER A 195 22.51 -9.28 -4.88
N GLU A 196 22.85 -10.56 -4.79
CA GLU A 196 22.06 -11.60 -4.09
C GLU A 196 21.81 -11.32 -2.60
N LYS A 197 22.53 -10.35 -2.02
CA LYS A 197 22.33 -9.86 -0.65
C LYS A 197 21.14 -8.92 -0.50
N HIS A 198 20.48 -8.54 -1.59
CA HIS A 198 19.37 -7.59 -1.59
C HIS A 198 18.03 -8.27 -1.84
N LEU A 199 16.98 -7.70 -1.24
CA LEU A 199 15.58 -7.97 -1.54
C LEU A 199 14.93 -6.68 -2.05
N LEU A 200 14.48 -6.69 -3.30
CA LEU A 200 13.63 -5.63 -3.84
C LEU A 200 12.16 -5.98 -3.64
N PHE A 201 11.40 -5.06 -3.06
CA PHE A 201 9.96 -5.20 -2.87
C PHE A 201 9.26 -4.04 -3.57
N ASP A 202 8.43 -4.33 -4.58
CA ASP A 202 7.63 -3.32 -5.25
C ASP A 202 6.18 -3.40 -4.77
N LEU A 203 5.59 -2.29 -4.35
CA LEU A 203 4.16 -2.26 -4.01
C LEU A 203 3.28 -2.38 -5.27
N ILE A 204 3.86 -2.16 -6.45
CA ILE A 204 3.20 -2.38 -7.74
C ILE A 204 3.06 -3.88 -7.99
N TYR A 205 1.91 -4.27 -8.53
CA TYR A 205 1.57 -5.66 -8.89
C TYR A 205 1.23 -5.83 -10.37
N ASN A 206 0.96 -4.72 -11.07
CA ASN A 206 0.70 -4.71 -12.50
C ASN A 206 1.54 -3.59 -13.16
N PRO A 207 2.55 -3.94 -13.97
CA PRO A 207 2.93 -5.29 -14.40
C PRO A 207 3.47 -6.15 -13.25
N ALA A 208 3.41 -7.48 -13.41
CA ALA A 208 3.87 -8.43 -12.39
C ALA A 208 5.38 -8.32 -12.10
N GLU A 209 6.18 -7.94 -13.10
CA GLU A 209 7.61 -7.64 -12.96
C GLU A 209 7.86 -6.24 -13.55
N THR A 210 7.99 -5.23 -12.68
CA THR A 210 8.29 -3.83 -13.05
C THR A 210 9.74 -3.67 -13.48
N GLU A 211 10.08 -2.55 -14.12
CA GLU A 211 11.47 -2.25 -14.48
C GLU A 211 12.41 -2.22 -13.26
N PHE A 212 11.92 -1.74 -12.11
CA PHE A 212 12.64 -1.79 -10.83
C PHE A 212 13.02 -3.23 -10.44
N LEU A 213 12.06 -4.16 -10.51
CA LEU A 213 12.30 -5.57 -10.19
C LEU A 213 13.18 -6.26 -11.22
N LYS A 214 12.98 -5.99 -12.53
CA LYS A 214 13.81 -6.55 -13.61
C LYS A 214 15.28 -6.21 -13.44
N ARG A 215 15.59 -4.93 -13.17
CA ARG A 215 16.96 -4.45 -12.99
C ARG A 215 17.61 -5.07 -11.76
N GLY A 216 16.91 -5.17 -10.64
CA GLY A 216 17.45 -5.85 -9.46
C GLY A 216 17.70 -7.33 -9.68
N LYS A 217 16.75 -8.03 -10.32
CA LYS A 217 16.87 -9.44 -10.67
C LYS A 217 18.05 -9.71 -11.59
N HIS A 218 18.32 -8.81 -12.56
CA HIS A 218 19.50 -8.89 -13.43
C HIS A 218 20.82 -8.84 -12.64
N GLN A 219 20.83 -8.18 -11.48
CA GLN A 219 21.98 -8.11 -10.57
C GLN A 219 21.98 -9.24 -9.53
N GLY A 220 21.04 -10.18 -9.61
CA GLY A 220 20.94 -11.32 -8.69
C GLY A 220 20.11 -11.07 -7.43
N ALA A 221 19.51 -9.88 -7.26
CA ALA A 221 18.67 -9.60 -6.11
C ALA A 221 17.40 -10.48 -6.09
N ARG A 222 16.94 -10.82 -4.88
CA ARG A 222 15.60 -11.41 -4.70
C ARG A 222 14.56 -10.34 -4.96
N ILE A 223 13.41 -10.73 -5.52
CA ILE A 223 12.34 -9.79 -5.88
C ILE A 223 10.99 -10.22 -5.33
N SER A 224 10.14 -9.24 -5.02
CA SER A 224 8.72 -9.41 -4.70
C SER A 224 7.92 -8.26 -5.29
N ASN A 225 6.78 -8.56 -5.90
CA ASN A 225 5.79 -7.56 -6.27
C ASN A 225 4.72 -7.42 -5.17
N GLY A 226 3.77 -6.51 -5.38
CA GLY A 226 2.78 -6.12 -4.38
C GLY A 226 1.55 -7.02 -4.30
N LEU A 227 1.43 -8.06 -5.13
CA LEU A 227 0.19 -8.83 -5.25
C LEU A 227 -0.22 -9.48 -3.93
N LYS A 228 0.73 -10.16 -3.26
CA LYS A 228 0.45 -10.82 -1.96
C LYS A 228 0.09 -9.81 -0.88
N MET A 229 0.76 -8.65 -0.85
CA MET A 229 0.39 -7.56 0.05
C MET A 229 -1.05 -7.10 -0.19
N LEU A 230 -1.48 -6.97 -1.45
CA LEU A 230 -2.84 -6.59 -1.82
C LEU A 230 -3.88 -7.63 -1.41
N GLU A 231 -3.61 -8.92 -1.58
CA GLU A 231 -4.50 -9.98 -1.11
C GLU A 231 -4.65 -9.93 0.42
N PHE A 232 -3.53 -9.84 1.15
CA PHE A 232 -3.55 -9.85 2.61
C PHE A 232 -4.22 -8.61 3.23
N GLN A 233 -4.00 -7.42 2.66
CA GLN A 233 -4.71 -6.22 3.13
C GLN A 233 -6.21 -6.29 2.86
N ALA A 234 -6.62 -6.92 1.75
CA ALA A 234 -8.03 -7.08 1.38
C ALA A 234 -8.73 -8.05 2.34
N GLU A 235 -8.11 -9.20 2.63
CA GLU A 235 -8.64 -10.14 3.64
C GLU A 235 -8.69 -9.52 5.04
N LYS A 236 -7.71 -8.69 5.40
CA LYS A 236 -7.74 -7.96 6.67
C LYS A 236 -8.88 -6.94 6.71
N ALA A 237 -9.13 -6.23 5.61
CA ALA A 237 -10.27 -5.30 5.50
C ALA A 237 -11.61 -6.05 5.60
N TRP A 238 -11.72 -7.20 4.93
CA TRP A 238 -12.88 -8.09 5.03
C TRP A 238 -13.15 -8.52 6.47
N ALA A 239 -12.11 -8.94 7.19
CA ALA A 239 -12.24 -9.32 8.60
C ALA A 239 -12.72 -8.16 9.49
N ILE A 240 -12.30 -6.91 9.21
CA ILE A 240 -12.76 -5.72 9.93
C ILE A 240 -14.25 -5.45 9.65
N TRP A 241 -14.66 -5.55 8.38
CA TRP A 241 -16.04 -5.28 8.00
C TRP A 241 -17.03 -6.29 8.57
N ASN A 242 -16.63 -7.56 8.72
CA ASN A 242 -17.46 -8.62 9.30
C ASN A 242 -17.38 -8.77 10.82
N SER A 243 -16.65 -7.88 11.49
CA SER A 243 -16.52 -7.90 12.95
C SER A 243 -17.68 -7.23 13.69
#